data_AF-A0A2M7N7L1-F1
#
_entry.id   AF-A0A2M7N7L1-F1
#
_cell.length_a   1.000
_cell.length_b   1.000
_cell.length_c   1.000
_cell.angle_alpha   90.00
_cell.angle_beta   90.00
_cell.angle_gamma   90.00
#
_symmetry.space_group_name_H-M   'P 1'
#
loop_
_entity.id
_entity.type
_entity.pdbx_description
1 polymer ?
#
loop_
_entity_poly.entity_id
_entity_poly.type
_entity_poly.pdbx_seq_one_letter_code
_entity_poly.pdbx_strand_id
1 'polypeptide(L)'
;MSALLKATVAAVKLVAAEEVMPRYLKVAHQRKSDGSLCTEADIATQAALVRKLQSFCNVPVLGEEMAEDEQQSIWKTAQDGLWCIDP
;
A
#
# COMPACT_ATOMS: atom_id res chain seq x y z
N MET A 1 10.70 -2.49 20.92
CA MET A 1 9.80 -2.43 19.74
C MET A 1 8.36 -2.49 20.22
N SER A 2 7.52 -1.49 19.92
CA SER A 2 6.09 -1.52 20.29
C SER A 2 5.37 -2.69 19.58
N ALA A 3 4.24 -3.14 20.13
CA ALA A 3 3.44 -4.20 19.53
C ALA A 3 2.97 -3.82 18.11
N LEU A 4 2.61 -2.55 17.90
CA LEU A 4 2.23 -2.00 16.60
C LEU A 4 3.34 -2.16 15.56
N LEU A 5 4.57 -1.75 15.89
CA LEU A 5 5.70 -1.86 14.95
C LEU A 5 6.01 -3.31 14.58
N LYS A 6 5.88 -4.26 15.52
CA LYS A 6 6.04 -5.69 15.20
C LYS A 6 4.97 -6.19 14.24
N ALA A 7 3.71 -5.78 14.44
CA ALA A 7 2.60 -6.14 13.56
C ALA A 7 2.78 -5.53 12.15
N THR A 8 3.18 -4.27 12.05
CA THR A 8 3.49 -3.60 10.77
C THR A 8 4.60 -4.33 10.02
N VAL A 9 5.72 -4.67 10.68
CA VAL A 9 6.82 -5.42 10.04
C VAL A 9 6.35 -6.79 9.55
N ALA A 10 5.54 -7.50 10.33
CA ALA A 10 5.01 -8.80 9.92
C ALA A 10 4.07 -8.67 8.71
N ALA A 11 3.19 -7.66 8.71
CA ALA A 11 2.27 -7.40 7.61
C ALA A 11 2.99 -7.06 6.31
N VAL A 12 3.97 -6.14 6.35
CA VAL A 12 4.74 -5.76 5.16
C VAL A 12 5.52 -6.95 4.60
N LYS A 13 6.16 -7.75 5.45
CA LYS A 13 6.88 -8.97 5.00
C LYS A 13 5.95 -9.99 4.35
N LEU A 14 4.77 -10.19 4.93
CA LEU A 14 3.77 -11.10 4.38
C LEU A 14 3.31 -10.64 3.00
N VAL A 15 2.88 -9.37 2.89
CA VAL A 15 2.40 -8.83 1.61
C VAL A 15 3.49 -8.85 0.55
N ALA A 16 4.73 -8.49 0.89
CA ALA A 16 5.84 -8.58 -0.05
C ALA A 16 6.04 -10.01 -0.59
N ALA A 17 5.93 -11.03 0.28
CA ALA A 17 6.07 -12.43 -0.11
C ALA A 17 4.91 -12.93 -0.98
N GLU A 18 3.68 -12.46 -0.72
CA GLU A 18 2.46 -12.90 -1.43
C GLU A 18 2.22 -12.13 -2.74
N GLU A 19 2.52 -10.83 -2.77
CA GLU A 19 2.14 -9.96 -3.88
C GLU A 19 3.31 -9.52 -4.77
N VAL A 20 4.45 -9.19 -4.16
CA VAL A 20 5.63 -8.68 -4.90
C VAL A 20 6.47 -9.82 -5.45
N MET A 21 6.91 -10.76 -4.61
CA MET A 21 7.85 -11.82 -5.02
C MET A 21 7.35 -12.70 -6.17
N PRO A 22 6.07 -13.12 -6.26
CA PRO A 22 5.59 -13.94 -7.38
C PRO A 22 5.56 -13.19 -8.72
N ARG A 23 5.54 -11.86 -8.67
CA ARG A 23 5.47 -10.96 -9.84
C ARG A 23 6.83 -10.36 -10.20
N TYR A 24 7.80 -10.41 -9.28
CA TYR A 24 9.16 -9.87 -9.44
C TYR A 24 9.88 -10.35 -10.71
N LEU A 25 9.68 -11.61 -11.12
CA LEU A 25 10.29 -12.18 -12.34
C LEU A 25 9.37 -12.17 -13.58
N LYS A 26 8.15 -11.65 -13.46
CA LYS A 26 7.11 -11.73 -14.51
C LYS A 26 6.73 -10.37 -15.13
N VAL A 27 7.42 -9.28 -14.79
CA VAL A 27 6.94 -7.92 -15.08
C VAL A 27 6.94 -7.60 -16.58
N ALA A 28 5.80 -7.85 -17.21
CA ALA A 28 5.35 -7.12 -18.39
C ALA A 28 5.19 -5.65 -17.96
N HIS A 29 6.06 -4.78 -18.45
CA HIS A 29 6.04 -3.35 -18.13
C HIS A 29 4.78 -2.71 -18.71
N GLN A 30 3.67 -2.70 -17.96
CA GLN A 30 2.55 -1.82 -18.26
C GLN A 30 2.89 -0.43 -17.70
N ARG A 31 2.81 0.58 -18.55
CA ARG A 31 3.02 1.99 -18.19
C ARG A 31 1.69 2.62 -17.83
N LYS A 32 1.66 3.43 -16.78
CA LYS A 32 0.56 4.36 -16.49
C LYS A 32 0.41 5.36 -17.64
N SER A 33 -0.77 5.95 -17.76
CA SER A 33 -1.08 7.00 -18.75
C SER A 33 -0.22 8.26 -18.62
N ASP A 34 0.43 8.48 -17.48
CA ASP A 34 1.35 9.59 -17.21
C ASP A 34 2.83 9.26 -17.50
N GLY A 35 3.14 8.02 -17.91
CA GLY A 35 4.48 7.56 -18.24
C GLY A 35 5.26 6.89 -17.10
N SER A 36 4.73 6.90 -15.87
CA SER A 36 5.28 6.13 -14.74
C SER A 36 4.99 4.62 -14.86
N LEU A 37 5.78 3.77 -14.20
CA LEU A 37 5.51 2.32 -14.14
C LEU A 37 4.52 2.08 -12.99
N CYS A 38 3.26 1.75 -13.29
CA CYS A 38 2.39 1.02 -12.36
C CYS A 38 2.26 -0.38 -12.94
N THR A 39 2.60 -1.35 -12.14
CA THR A 39 2.42 -2.75 -12.47
C THR A 39 1.21 -3.29 -11.71
N GLU A 40 0.67 -4.41 -12.18
CA GLU A 40 -0.33 -5.18 -11.44
C GLU A 40 0.15 -5.52 -10.01
N ALA A 41 1.48 -5.62 -9.81
CA ALA A 41 2.07 -5.89 -8.50
C ALA A 41 1.84 -4.73 -7.52
N ASP A 42 1.94 -3.49 -7.97
CA ASP A 42 1.82 -2.31 -7.10
C ASP A 42 0.37 -2.14 -6.63
N ILE A 43 -0.59 -2.28 -7.55
CA ILE A 43 -2.03 -2.26 -7.23
C ILE A 43 -2.40 -3.40 -6.27
N ALA A 44 -1.92 -4.62 -6.53
CA ALA A 44 -2.18 -5.79 -5.68
C ALA A 44 -1.56 -5.62 -4.28
N THR A 45 -0.33 -5.10 -4.22
CA THR A 45 0.42 -4.84 -2.99
C THR A 45 -0.27 -3.77 -2.16
N GLN A 46 -0.71 -2.67 -2.76
CA GLN A 46 -1.46 -1.62 -2.07
C GLN A 46 -2.75 -2.18 -1.48
N ALA A 47 -3.54 -2.89 -2.28
CA ALA A 47 -4.81 -3.45 -1.82
C ALA A 47 -4.62 -4.44 -0.66
N ALA A 48 -3.55 -5.24 -0.69
CA ALA A 48 -3.22 -6.17 0.39
C ALA A 48 -2.73 -5.45 1.65
N LEU A 49 -1.88 -4.42 1.52
CA LEU A 49 -1.42 -3.58 2.63
C LEU A 49 -2.60 -2.87 3.31
N VAL A 50 -3.52 -2.27 2.55
CA VAL A 50 -4.72 -1.61 3.10
C VAL A 50 -5.49 -2.57 4.01
N ARG A 51 -5.83 -3.77 3.50
CA ARG A 51 -6.56 -4.77 4.28
C ARG A 51 -5.82 -5.21 5.53
N LYS A 52 -4.50 -5.45 5.44
CA LYS A 52 -3.70 -5.97 6.56
C LYS A 52 -3.44 -4.92 7.63
N LEU A 53 -3.07 -3.70 7.24
CA LEU A 53 -2.76 -2.63 8.20
C LEU A 53 -4.01 -2.21 8.98
N GLN A 54 -5.15 -2.08 8.29
CA GLN A 54 -6.42 -1.72 8.92
C GLN A 54 -6.97 -2.80 9.86
N SER A 55 -6.58 -4.08 9.69
CA SER A 55 -7.05 -5.16 10.56
C SER A 55 -6.49 -5.09 11.99
N PHE A 56 -5.40 -4.38 12.22
CA PHE A 56 -4.80 -4.21 13.56
C PHE A 56 -4.61 -2.74 13.98
N CYS A 57 -4.79 -1.79 13.06
CA CYS A 57 -4.89 -0.37 13.35
C CYS A 57 -5.78 0.29 12.29
N ASN A 58 -7.05 0.44 12.63
CA ASN A 58 -8.09 0.91 11.71
C ASN A 58 -8.08 2.43 11.55
N VAL A 59 -7.08 2.93 10.81
CA VAL A 59 -6.97 4.32 10.37
C VAL A 59 -7.00 4.39 8.84
N PRO A 60 -7.32 5.55 8.24
CA PRO A 60 -7.23 5.73 6.80
C PRO A 60 -5.84 5.39 6.25
N VAL A 61 -5.80 4.97 4.98
CA VAL A 61 -4.56 4.65 4.27
C VAL A 61 -4.41 5.61 3.10
N LEU A 62 -3.31 6.33 3.07
CA LEU A 62 -2.86 7.12 1.92
C LEU A 62 -1.76 6.32 1.22
N GLY A 63 -2.06 5.83 0.03
CA GLY A 63 -1.14 5.04 -0.79
C GLY A 63 -0.74 5.77 -2.07
N GLU A 64 0.43 5.43 -2.62
CA GLU A 64 0.93 5.96 -3.90
C GLU A 64 -0.03 5.69 -5.08
N GLU A 65 -0.61 4.49 -5.13
CA GLU A 65 -1.47 4.03 -6.23
C GLU A 65 -2.94 4.44 -6.00
N MET A 66 -3.18 5.72 -5.72
CA MET A 66 -4.50 6.31 -5.48
C MET A 66 -4.71 7.54 -6.36
N ALA A 67 -5.96 7.88 -6.63
CA ALA A 67 -6.27 9.13 -7.30
C ALA A 67 -5.91 10.32 -6.39
N GLU A 68 -5.38 11.39 -6.98
CA GLU A 68 -4.87 12.54 -6.23
C GLU A 68 -5.97 13.21 -5.38
N ASP A 69 -7.20 13.29 -5.89
CA ASP A 69 -8.35 13.83 -5.15
C ASP A 69 -8.70 12.99 -3.90
N GLU A 70 -8.59 11.67 -4.00
CA GLU A 70 -8.75 10.76 -2.87
C GLU A 70 -7.64 10.93 -1.83
N GLN A 71 -6.37 11.00 -2.27
CA GLN A 71 -5.23 11.27 -1.38
C GLN A 71 -5.42 12.59 -0.62
N GLN A 72 -5.83 13.65 -1.32
CA GLN A 72 -6.09 14.96 -0.73
C GLN A 72 -7.26 14.94 0.27
N SER A 73 -8.32 14.17 -0.03
CA SER A 73 -9.45 14.00 0.88
C SER A 73 -9.02 13.32 2.18
N ILE A 74 -8.25 12.23 2.08
CA ILE A 74 -7.73 11.50 3.25
C ILE A 74 -6.79 12.39 4.06
N TRP A 75 -5.86 13.08 3.40
CA TRP A 75 -4.91 13.97 4.06
C TRP A 75 -5.60 15.07 4.89
N LYS A 76 -6.71 15.61 4.41
CA LYS A 76 -7.48 16.66 5.10
C LYS A 76 -8.35 16.14 6.24
N THR A 77 -8.75 14.87 6.20
CA THR A 77 -9.77 14.31 7.11
C THR A 77 -9.21 13.37 8.17
N ALA A 78 -8.02 12.81 7.97
CA ALA A 78 -7.39 11.90 8.92
C ALA A 78 -6.81 12.64 10.14
N GLN A 79 -7.64 12.85 11.17
CA GLN A 79 -7.25 13.57 12.39
C GLN A 79 -6.53 12.67 13.42
N ASP A 80 -6.89 11.39 13.49
CA ASP A 80 -6.37 10.43 14.48
C ASP A 80 -5.18 9.60 13.97
N GLY A 81 -4.57 10.05 12.87
CA GLY A 81 -3.47 9.38 12.18
C GLY A 81 -3.89 8.67 10.90
N LEU A 82 -2.89 8.30 10.10
CA LEU A 82 -3.05 7.57 8.84
C LEU A 82 -1.86 6.64 8.61
N TRP A 83 -2.07 5.62 7.79
CA TRP A 83 -0.98 4.87 7.16
C TRP A 83 -0.57 5.58 5.88
N CYS A 84 0.72 5.87 5.73
CA CYS A 84 1.30 6.32 4.46
C CYS A 84 2.10 5.15 3.88
N ILE A 85 1.74 4.69 2.67
CA ILE A 85 2.33 3.50 2.05
C ILE A 85 2.77 3.77 0.61
N ASP A 86 3.85 3.11 0.22
CA ASP A 86 4.48 3.10 -1.10
C ASP A 86 4.61 1.59 -1.45
N PRO A 87 3.73 1.05 -2.32
CA PRO A 87 3.57 -0.38 -2.57
C PRO A 87 4.75 -1.06 -3.29
#